data_AF-A0A6C0HCL1-F1
#
_entry.id   AF-A0A6C0HCL1-F1
#
_cell.length_a   1.000
_cell.length_b   1.000
_cell.length_c   1.000
_cell.angle_alpha   90.00
_cell.angle_beta   90.00
_cell.angle_gamma   90.00
#
_symmetry.space_group_name_H-M   'P 1'
#
loop_
_entity.id
_entity.type
_entity.pdbx_description
1 polymer ?
#
loop_
_entity_poly.entity_id
_entity_poly.type
_entity_poly.pdbx_seq_one_letter_code
_entity_poly.pdbx_strand_id
1 'polypeptide(L)'
;MGNNAVFASGYPASSVYARWLDYPGEQLIAQVEVEIGGQRIDRQYGDWMHIWNQLTMTAEQQRGYFKMIGNTTQLTFITDPSFSDVDGPCDSLAPRQVCAPRNALPETTLYVPLQFWFCTNPGLALPLIALQYHEVKINLDLRPIDECLWAVTSLSCNTGSASGVPGVMDPAKQLAPGSTVSATIAYNQSLVAASLYVDYVFLDTDERRRFAQNPHEYLITQLQFTGDESVGSSSNKIKLNFNHPVKELIWVVQPDQNVDYCSSLLCDTTLFRVLGAQPFNYTDAIDALPNAIHAFGGPNEVTDGNYIDTNGLFQDAGADDTYIPAGFTGYWHGPNEVYNEPGFGGPSVPVSSQIDSAQLAALGFDTTKITGNPYIVQNYGNPYTTKHPNHGGNPGPGSSVSDAGTFVLSETSLDMHCWGQNPVVVAKLQLNGQDRFSEREGSYFSWVQPYQAHTRCPDEGINVYSFALRPEEHQPSGTCNFSRIDNATLQLVLSNATVEGTKTAKVRVYATNYNVLRIMSGMGGLAYSN
;
A
#
# COMPACT_ATOMS: atom_id res chain seq x y z
N MET A 1 21.45 -16.86 -9.20
CA MET A 1 22.22 -17.79 -10.06
C MET A 1 21.37 -18.09 -11.29
N GLY A 2 21.87 -17.76 -12.47
CA GLY A 2 21.09 -17.83 -13.72
C GLY A 2 20.69 -19.25 -14.09
N ASN A 3 19.44 -19.41 -14.52
CA ASN A 3 18.93 -20.67 -15.05
C ASN A 3 18.62 -20.47 -16.54
N ASN A 4 19.62 -20.73 -17.38
CA ASN A 4 19.43 -20.90 -18.82
C ASN A 4 18.71 -22.22 -19.06
N ALA A 5 17.43 -22.15 -19.41
CA ALA A 5 16.71 -23.26 -20.04
C ALA A 5 15.81 -22.69 -21.14
N VAL A 6 16.34 -22.64 -22.36
CA VAL A 6 15.55 -22.42 -23.58
C VAL A 6 14.80 -23.72 -23.87
N PHE A 7 13.47 -23.69 -23.81
CA PHE A 7 12.62 -24.73 -24.38
C PHE A 7 11.47 -24.13 -25.19
N ALA A 8 11.19 -24.78 -26.31
CA ALA A 8 10.39 -24.32 -27.43
C ALA A 8 8.89 -24.19 -27.13
N SER A 9 8.27 -23.21 -27.82
CA SER A 9 6.84 -23.05 -28.14
C SER A 9 5.80 -23.52 -27.10
N GLY A 10 5.24 -22.55 -26.36
CA GLY A 10 3.85 -22.64 -25.91
C GLY A 10 3.58 -22.96 -24.44
N TYR A 11 4.47 -22.58 -23.52
CA TYR A 11 4.22 -22.16 -22.12
C TYR A 11 5.60 -21.91 -21.48
N PRO A 12 5.88 -20.77 -20.82
CA PRO A 12 6.98 -20.74 -19.87
C PRO A 12 6.65 -21.70 -18.72
N ALA A 13 7.67 -22.39 -18.19
CA ALA A 13 7.52 -23.21 -17.01
C ALA A 13 6.86 -22.37 -15.88
N SER A 14 5.66 -22.77 -15.45
CA SER A 14 4.85 -22.15 -14.37
C SER A 14 4.93 -20.61 -14.31
N SER A 15 4.07 -19.92 -15.05
CA SER A 15 3.82 -18.49 -14.84
C SER A 15 3.57 -18.21 -13.35
N VAL A 16 4.32 -17.30 -12.74
CA VAL A 16 4.11 -16.86 -11.36
C VAL A 16 3.68 -15.41 -11.37
N TYR A 17 2.54 -15.15 -10.75
CA TYR A 17 2.04 -13.81 -10.48
C TYR A 17 2.15 -13.58 -8.99
N ALA A 18 2.87 -12.54 -8.57
CA ALA A 18 3.10 -12.30 -7.16
C ALA A 18 3.06 -10.80 -6.83
N ARG A 19 2.65 -10.49 -5.61
CA ARG A 19 2.84 -9.18 -4.98
C ARG A 19 2.90 -9.33 -3.47
N TRP A 20 3.60 -8.41 -2.83
CA TRP A 20 3.43 -8.22 -1.39
C TRP A 20 2.09 -7.54 -1.13
N LEU A 21 1.41 -7.93 -0.06
CA LEU A 21 0.24 -7.20 0.41
C LEU A 21 0.66 -5.80 0.87
N ASP A 22 -0.30 -4.89 0.88
CA ASP A 22 -0.05 -3.46 1.08
C ASP A 22 0.63 -3.22 2.43
N TYR A 23 1.53 -2.23 2.48
CA TYR A 23 2.35 -1.92 3.67
C TYR A 23 3.13 -3.14 4.23
N PRO A 24 3.97 -3.81 3.41
CA PRO A 24 4.56 -5.09 3.79
C PRO A 24 5.46 -5.03 5.04
N GLY A 25 6.15 -3.91 5.27
CA GLY A 25 6.97 -3.72 6.46
C GLY A 25 6.18 -3.72 7.76
N GLU A 26 5.00 -3.10 7.78
CA GLU A 26 4.11 -3.08 8.95
C GLU A 26 3.39 -4.42 9.10
N GLN A 27 2.95 -5.02 7.98
CA GLN A 27 2.27 -6.32 7.97
C GLN A 27 3.19 -7.46 8.46
N LEU A 28 4.48 -7.40 8.12
CA LEU A 28 5.45 -8.42 8.50
C LEU A 28 5.59 -8.56 10.03
N ILE A 29 5.42 -7.46 10.77
CA ILE A 29 5.54 -7.46 12.23
C ILE A 29 4.20 -7.91 12.84
N ALA A 30 4.22 -9.05 13.52
CA ALA A 30 3.07 -9.47 14.33
C ALA A 30 3.03 -8.64 15.62
N GLN A 31 4.13 -8.67 16.38
CA GLN A 31 4.32 -7.87 17.57
C GLN A 31 5.80 -7.65 17.88
N VAL A 32 6.09 -6.57 18.58
CA VAL A 32 7.41 -6.27 19.12
C VAL A 32 7.29 -5.86 20.58
N GLU A 33 8.17 -6.41 21.43
CA GLU A 33 8.12 -6.22 22.87
C GLU A 33 9.47 -5.75 23.39
N VAL A 34 9.44 -4.80 24.32
CA VAL A 34 10.62 -4.39 25.07
C VAL A 34 10.53 -4.89 26.50
N GLU A 35 11.53 -5.66 26.91
CA GLU A 35 11.65 -6.23 28.25
C GLU A 35 12.87 -5.66 28.96
N ILE A 36 12.72 -5.33 30.24
CA ILE A 36 13.81 -4.87 31.10
C ILE A 36 13.81 -5.75 32.35
N GLY A 37 14.92 -6.46 32.59
CA GLY A 37 15.04 -7.35 33.75
C GLY A 37 14.02 -8.48 33.79
N GLY A 38 13.57 -8.96 32.62
CA GLY A 38 12.55 -10.00 32.48
C GLY A 38 11.11 -9.54 32.65
N GLN A 39 10.86 -8.25 32.89
CA GLN A 39 9.52 -7.66 32.90
C GLN A 39 9.25 -7.01 31.53
N ARG A 40 8.10 -7.34 30.92
CA ARG A 40 7.58 -6.64 29.73
C ARG A 40 7.20 -5.20 30.10
N ILE A 41 7.87 -4.24 29.48
CA ILE A 41 7.63 -2.82 29.70
C ILE A 41 6.61 -2.30 28.69
N ASP A 42 6.74 -2.63 27.41
CA ASP A 42 5.79 -2.19 26.39
C ASP A 42 5.73 -3.21 25.25
N ARG A 43 4.59 -3.21 24.53
CA ARG A 43 4.33 -4.09 23.40
C ARG A 43 3.59 -3.32 22.33
N GLN A 44 4.10 -3.40 21.10
CA GLN A 44 3.54 -2.76 19.93
C GLN A 44 3.17 -3.84 18.89
N TYR A 45 2.15 -3.58 18.08
CA TYR A 45 1.67 -4.49 17.02
C TYR A 45 1.84 -3.84 15.65
N GLY A 46 2.04 -4.62 14.59
CA GLY A 46 2.11 -4.08 13.22
C GLY A 46 0.86 -3.28 12.83
N ASP A 47 -0.33 -3.81 13.16
CA ASP A 47 -1.61 -3.13 12.94
C ASP A 47 -1.70 -1.78 13.67
N TRP A 48 -1.16 -1.73 14.89
CA TRP A 48 -1.10 -0.49 15.66
C TRP A 48 -0.13 0.52 15.04
N MET A 49 1.05 0.07 14.57
CA MET A 49 2.00 0.96 13.91
C MET A 49 1.38 1.62 12.68
N HIS A 50 0.64 0.84 11.88
CA HIS A 50 -0.10 1.35 10.72
C HIS A 50 -1.11 2.44 11.14
N ILE A 51 -1.98 2.13 12.11
CA ILE A 51 -3.01 3.05 12.60
C ILE A 51 -2.38 4.32 13.18
N TRP A 52 -1.30 4.17 13.96
CA TRP A 52 -0.62 5.30 14.59
C TRP A 52 0.07 6.19 13.57
N ASN A 53 0.69 5.62 12.54
CA ASN A 53 1.29 6.39 11.44
C ASN A 53 0.23 7.16 10.65
N GLN A 54 -0.93 6.57 10.38
CA GLN A 54 -2.04 7.27 9.72
C GLN A 54 -2.50 8.52 10.49
N LEU A 55 -2.44 8.48 11.82
CA LEU A 55 -2.82 9.61 12.68
C LEU A 55 -1.71 10.67 12.85
N THR A 56 -0.47 10.23 12.97
CA THR A 56 0.63 11.09 13.44
C THR A 56 1.61 11.53 12.34
N MET A 57 1.65 10.82 11.21
CA MET A 57 2.59 11.12 10.14
C MET A 57 2.10 12.27 9.25
N THR A 58 2.99 13.22 8.97
CA THR A 58 2.71 14.30 8.03
C THR A 58 2.78 13.83 6.58
N ALA A 59 2.00 14.45 5.69
CA ALA A 59 2.01 14.13 4.26
C ALA A 59 3.40 14.31 3.61
N GLU A 60 4.23 15.20 4.16
CA GLU A 60 5.59 15.45 3.66
C GLU A 60 6.53 14.26 3.88
N GLN A 61 6.37 13.54 4.99
CA GLN A 61 7.20 12.38 5.34
C GLN A 61 6.66 11.06 4.77
N GLN A 62 5.36 11.01 4.47
CA GLN A 62 4.66 9.81 3.98
C GLN A 62 5.36 9.13 2.80
N ARG A 63 5.75 9.88 1.76
CA ARG A 63 6.41 9.30 0.58
C ARG A 63 7.74 8.63 0.92
N GLY A 64 8.51 9.20 1.85
CA GLY A 64 9.75 8.60 2.34
C GLY A 64 9.46 7.34 3.15
N TYR A 65 8.47 7.42 4.04
CA TYR A 65 8.04 6.31 4.88
C TYR A 65 7.59 5.10 4.05
N PHE A 66 6.76 5.30 3.02
CA PHE A 66 6.28 4.25 2.13
C PHE A 66 7.41 3.49 1.44
N LYS A 67 8.46 4.18 1.03
CA LYS A 67 9.68 3.55 0.50
C LYS A 67 10.42 2.73 1.54
N MET A 68 10.48 3.19 2.79
CA MET A 68 11.14 2.45 3.87
C MET A 68 10.42 1.15 4.20
N ILE A 69 9.09 1.19 4.28
CA ILE A 69 8.27 0.00 4.62
C ILE A 69 7.86 -0.83 3.41
N GLY A 70 8.26 -0.43 2.19
CA GLY A 70 8.04 -1.20 0.96
C GLY A 70 6.67 -1.04 0.32
N ASN A 71 5.87 -0.03 0.71
CA ASN A 71 4.63 0.31 0.02
C ASN A 71 4.96 1.07 -1.29
N THR A 72 5.31 0.33 -2.34
CA THR A 72 5.75 0.88 -3.63
C THR A 72 5.20 0.02 -4.76
N THR A 73 4.99 0.62 -5.94
CA THR A 73 4.51 -0.07 -7.15
C THR A 73 5.35 -1.32 -7.48
N GLN A 74 6.64 -1.32 -7.19
CA GLN A 74 7.53 -2.47 -7.44
C GLN A 74 7.26 -3.69 -6.54
N LEU A 75 6.74 -3.49 -5.33
CA LEU A 75 6.54 -4.55 -4.35
C LEU A 75 5.07 -4.90 -4.17
N THR A 76 4.19 -3.90 -4.19
CA THR A 76 2.76 -4.07 -3.89
C THR A 76 1.91 -4.28 -5.11
N PHE A 77 2.42 -4.04 -6.33
CA PHE A 77 1.69 -4.38 -7.56
C PHE A 77 2.09 -5.76 -8.08
N ILE A 78 1.17 -6.39 -8.80
CA ILE A 78 1.35 -7.72 -9.37
C ILE A 78 2.50 -7.76 -10.38
N THR A 79 3.34 -8.79 -10.27
CA THR A 79 4.32 -9.17 -11.29
C THR A 79 3.67 -10.05 -12.35
N ASP A 80 4.11 -9.91 -13.60
CA ASP A 80 3.62 -10.70 -14.73
C ASP A 80 4.79 -11.27 -15.54
N PRO A 81 4.76 -12.55 -15.95
CA PRO A 81 5.81 -13.14 -16.78
C PRO A 81 6.09 -12.42 -18.12
N SER A 82 5.16 -11.60 -18.59
CA SER A 82 5.30 -10.80 -19.82
C SER A 82 6.02 -9.46 -19.62
N PHE A 83 6.29 -9.08 -18.37
CA PHE A 83 7.07 -7.89 -18.01
C PHE A 83 8.57 -8.11 -18.20
N SER A 84 9.33 -7.02 -18.13
CA SER A 84 10.79 -7.05 -18.22
C SER A 84 11.41 -7.84 -17.06
N ASP A 85 12.55 -8.46 -17.32
CA ASP A 85 13.34 -9.17 -16.31
C ASP A 85 13.79 -8.23 -15.18
N VAL A 86 13.94 -8.76 -13.96
CA VAL A 86 14.58 -8.03 -12.85
C VAL A 86 16.08 -7.93 -13.10
N ASP A 87 16.62 -6.71 -13.14
CA ASP A 87 18.05 -6.47 -13.34
C ASP A 87 18.88 -7.19 -12.27
N GLY A 88 19.80 -8.05 -12.71
CA GLY A 88 20.87 -8.52 -11.84
C GLY A 88 21.92 -7.43 -11.62
N PRO A 89 22.62 -7.38 -10.48
CA PRO A 89 23.64 -6.35 -10.17
C PRO A 89 24.85 -6.32 -11.13
N CYS A 90 24.92 -7.24 -12.10
CA CYS A 90 25.99 -7.35 -13.09
C CYS A 90 25.48 -7.36 -14.54
N ASP A 91 24.18 -7.13 -14.78
CA ASP A 91 23.65 -7.13 -16.14
C ASP A 91 23.90 -5.77 -16.83
N SER A 92 24.62 -5.78 -17.95
CA SER A 92 24.97 -4.58 -18.71
C SER A 92 23.93 -4.21 -19.78
N LEU A 93 22.96 -5.08 -20.05
CA LEU A 93 21.99 -4.94 -21.15
C LEU A 93 20.55 -4.72 -20.67
N ALA A 94 20.28 -4.86 -19.38
CA ALA A 94 18.93 -4.72 -18.84
C ALA A 94 18.53 -3.24 -18.67
N PRO A 95 17.23 -2.90 -18.84
CA PRO A 95 16.75 -1.54 -18.67
C PRO A 95 16.94 -1.07 -17.23
N ARG A 96 17.89 -0.16 -16.99
CA ARG A 96 18.19 0.42 -15.67
C ARG A 96 17.07 1.28 -15.08
N GLN A 97 15.94 1.38 -15.77
CA GLN A 97 14.83 2.24 -15.37
C GLN A 97 14.00 1.55 -14.28
N VAL A 98 13.93 2.23 -13.14
CA VAL A 98 13.24 1.82 -11.92
C VAL A 98 11.70 1.82 -12.13
N CYS A 99 11.21 2.53 -13.15
CA CYS A 99 9.77 2.61 -13.46
C CYS A 99 9.23 1.45 -14.30
N ALA A 100 10.09 0.65 -14.94
CA ALA A 100 9.61 -0.43 -15.81
C ALA A 100 8.97 -1.57 -14.99
N PRO A 101 7.80 -2.10 -15.42
CA PRO A 101 7.17 -3.24 -14.78
C PRO A 101 8.09 -4.47 -14.84
N ARG A 102 8.12 -5.27 -13.76
CA ARG A 102 9.06 -6.38 -13.59
C ARG A 102 8.35 -7.72 -13.43
N ASN A 103 8.92 -8.78 -14.02
CA ASN A 103 8.33 -10.12 -13.99
C ASN A 103 8.52 -10.90 -12.68
N ALA A 104 9.34 -10.38 -11.77
CA ALA A 104 9.54 -10.92 -10.44
C ALA A 104 9.72 -9.79 -9.41
N LEU A 105 9.47 -10.13 -8.14
CA LEU A 105 9.64 -9.18 -7.05
C LEU A 105 11.14 -9.00 -6.77
N PRO A 106 11.66 -7.76 -6.77
CA PRO A 106 13.07 -7.52 -6.49
C PRO A 106 13.42 -7.83 -5.03
N GLU A 107 14.69 -8.20 -4.79
CA GLU A 107 15.21 -8.29 -3.43
C GLU A 107 15.35 -6.88 -2.85
N THR A 108 14.63 -6.60 -1.76
CA THR A 108 14.59 -5.28 -1.13
C THR A 108 14.83 -5.35 0.37
N THR A 109 15.55 -4.36 0.89
CA THR A 109 15.70 -4.16 2.34
C THR A 109 14.62 -3.19 2.83
N LEU A 110 13.83 -3.62 3.82
CA LEU A 110 12.82 -2.77 4.47
C LEU A 110 13.37 -2.17 5.76
N TYR A 111 13.03 -0.92 6.03
CA TYR A 111 13.36 -0.20 7.26
C TYR A 111 12.06 0.12 8.00
N VAL A 112 11.76 -0.63 9.05
CA VAL A 112 10.53 -0.45 9.83
C VAL A 112 10.87 0.22 11.18
N PRO A 113 10.46 1.48 11.41
CA PRO A 113 10.77 2.16 12.66
C PRO A 113 9.88 1.65 13.80
N LEU A 114 10.50 1.33 14.94
CA LEU A 114 9.77 0.92 16.15
C LEU A 114 9.31 2.15 16.93
N GLN A 115 8.07 2.15 17.41
CA GLN A 115 7.42 3.31 18.03
C GLN A 115 7.34 3.22 19.56
N PHE A 116 8.45 2.88 20.21
CA PHE A 116 8.51 2.90 21.68
C PHE A 116 8.61 4.34 22.22
N TRP A 117 8.30 4.54 23.51
CA TRP A 117 8.33 5.86 24.14
C TRP A 117 9.70 6.57 24.06
N PHE A 118 10.80 5.81 23.97
CA PHE A 118 12.15 6.36 23.85
C PHE A 118 12.54 6.70 22.40
N CYS A 119 11.70 6.35 21.41
CA CYS A 119 11.89 6.70 20.00
C CYS A 119 11.25 8.05 19.63
N THR A 120 10.33 8.56 20.45
CA THR A 120 9.58 9.80 20.14
C THR A 120 10.31 11.06 20.58
N ASN A 121 11.07 10.98 21.67
CA ASN A 121 11.80 12.12 22.23
C ASN A 121 13.17 11.67 22.75
N PRO A 122 14.29 12.27 22.28
CA PRO A 122 15.63 12.00 22.79
C PRO A 122 15.79 12.16 24.31
N GLY A 123 14.98 13.04 24.93
CA GLY A 123 14.96 13.23 26.39
C GLY A 123 14.44 12.02 27.18
N LEU A 124 13.79 11.06 26.51
CA LEU A 124 13.28 9.82 27.09
C LEU A 124 14.15 8.60 26.74
N ALA A 125 15.33 8.82 26.18
CA ALA A 125 16.29 7.76 25.90
C ALA A 125 16.58 6.92 27.14
N LEU A 126 16.64 5.60 26.97
CA LEU A 126 16.90 4.66 28.04
C LEU A 126 18.34 4.83 28.60
N PRO A 127 18.52 5.17 29.89
CA PRO A 127 19.86 5.33 30.46
C PRO A 127 20.47 3.97 30.80
N LEU A 128 21.08 3.32 29.79
CA LEU A 128 21.67 1.98 29.92
C LEU A 128 22.73 1.90 31.04
N ILE A 129 23.45 3.00 31.32
CA ILE A 129 24.46 3.06 32.40
C ILE A 129 23.84 2.90 33.80
N ALA A 130 22.56 3.26 33.96
CA ALA A 130 21.82 3.13 35.21
C ALA A 130 21.13 1.76 35.37
N LEU A 131 21.16 0.91 34.33
CA LEU A 131 20.58 -0.44 34.29
C LEU A 131 21.67 -1.52 34.36
N GLN A 132 22.52 -1.47 35.39
CA GLN A 132 23.67 -2.37 35.48
C GLN A 132 23.30 -3.84 35.73
N TYR A 133 22.15 -4.09 36.39
CA TYR A 133 21.72 -5.43 36.78
C TYR A 133 20.57 -5.97 35.94
N HIS A 134 19.97 -5.15 35.07
CA HIS A 134 18.89 -5.55 34.18
C HIS A 134 19.33 -5.48 32.72
N GLU A 135 19.17 -6.59 32.02
CA GLU A 135 19.29 -6.62 30.57
C GLU A 135 18.04 -6.00 29.92
N VAL A 136 18.27 -5.33 28.79
CA VAL A 136 17.20 -4.84 27.91
C VAL A 136 17.12 -5.79 26.72
N LYS A 137 15.94 -6.38 26.52
CA LYS A 137 15.67 -7.32 25.43
C LYS A 137 14.57 -6.76 24.53
N ILE A 138 14.73 -6.95 23.23
CA ILE A 138 13.69 -6.67 22.23
C ILE A 138 13.31 -8.01 21.62
N ASN A 139 12.05 -8.41 21.84
CA ASN A 139 11.49 -9.63 21.27
C ASN A 139 10.65 -9.22 20.05
N LEU A 140 10.95 -9.81 18.89
CA LEU A 140 10.27 -9.51 17.63
C LEU A 140 9.64 -10.80 17.10
N ASP A 141 8.31 -10.78 16.97
CA ASP A 141 7.55 -11.86 16.37
C ASP A 141 7.08 -11.43 14.98
N LEU A 142 7.37 -12.26 13.98
CA LEU A 142 7.03 -12.01 12.59
C LEU A 142 5.83 -12.85 12.16
N ARG A 143 5.00 -12.31 11.28
CA ARG A 143 3.88 -13.03 10.67
C ARG A 143 4.38 -14.10 9.70
N PRO A 144 3.60 -15.19 9.51
CA PRO A 144 3.87 -16.13 8.44
C PRO A 144 3.77 -15.44 7.07
N ILE A 145 4.57 -15.90 6.11
CA ILE A 145 4.62 -15.35 4.75
C ILE A 145 3.27 -15.41 4.03
N ASP A 146 2.42 -16.38 4.37
CA ASP A 146 1.07 -16.55 3.80
C ASP A 146 0.15 -15.35 4.08
N GLU A 147 0.41 -14.57 5.13
CA GLU A 147 -0.33 -13.34 5.46
C GLU A 147 0.31 -12.08 4.88
N CYS A 148 1.46 -12.19 4.21
CA CYS A 148 2.23 -11.07 3.68
C CYS A 148 2.35 -11.10 2.15
N LEU A 149 2.34 -12.29 1.55
CA LEU A 149 2.56 -12.50 0.12
C LEU A 149 1.31 -13.09 -0.55
N TRP A 150 0.90 -12.50 -1.67
CA TRP A 150 -0.07 -13.11 -2.57
C TRP A 150 0.65 -13.60 -3.83
N ALA A 151 0.69 -14.92 -4.05
CA ALA A 151 1.37 -15.52 -5.19
C ALA A 151 0.58 -16.70 -5.80
N VAL A 152 0.26 -16.59 -7.09
CA VAL A 152 -0.57 -17.56 -7.82
C VAL A 152 0.07 -17.98 -9.15
N THR A 153 -0.33 -19.15 -9.64
CA THR A 153 0.20 -19.75 -10.87
C THR A 153 -0.61 -19.42 -12.12
N SER A 154 -1.82 -18.89 -11.95
CA SER A 154 -2.72 -18.52 -13.04
C SER A 154 -3.73 -17.47 -12.59
N LEU A 155 -4.01 -16.51 -13.47
CA LEU A 155 -5.11 -15.54 -13.34
C LEU A 155 -6.36 -15.95 -14.14
N SER A 156 -6.27 -17.04 -14.92
CA SER A 156 -7.32 -17.48 -15.84
C SER A 156 -8.28 -18.49 -15.19
N CYS A 157 -9.38 -17.97 -14.61
CA CYS A 157 -10.45 -18.77 -14.02
C CYS A 157 -11.72 -18.72 -14.89
N ASN A 158 -12.36 -19.86 -15.17
CA ASN A 158 -13.64 -19.88 -15.88
C ASN A 158 -14.46 -21.16 -15.58
N THR A 159 -15.79 -21.05 -15.62
CA THR A 159 -16.74 -22.16 -15.41
C THR A 159 -16.96 -23.05 -16.63
N GLY A 160 -16.30 -22.79 -17.76
CA GLY A 160 -16.35 -23.62 -18.96
C GLY A 160 -15.19 -23.40 -19.91
N SER A 161 -14.81 -24.45 -20.66
CA SER A 161 -13.88 -24.32 -21.78
C SER A 161 -14.38 -23.25 -22.75
N ALA A 162 -13.65 -22.15 -22.91
CA ALA A 162 -13.86 -21.15 -23.96
C ALA A 162 -13.66 -21.74 -25.38
N SER A 163 -14.54 -22.65 -25.80
CA SER A 163 -14.48 -23.27 -27.12
C SER A 163 -14.94 -22.28 -28.18
N GLY A 164 -14.01 -21.71 -28.94
CA GLY A 164 -14.27 -21.30 -30.32
C GLY A 164 -13.99 -19.85 -30.71
N VAL A 165 -13.30 -19.04 -29.91
CA VAL A 165 -12.86 -17.70 -30.34
C VAL A 165 -11.35 -17.72 -30.64
N PRO A 166 -10.92 -17.60 -31.91
CA PRO A 166 -9.51 -17.49 -32.25
C PRO A 166 -8.91 -16.22 -31.60
N GLY A 167 -7.93 -16.38 -30.72
CA GLY A 167 -7.23 -15.27 -30.06
C GLY A 167 -7.74 -14.89 -28.66
N VAL A 168 -8.81 -15.52 -28.17
CA VAL A 168 -9.24 -15.40 -26.77
C VAL A 168 -9.05 -16.76 -26.11
N MET A 169 -8.03 -16.85 -25.25
CA MET A 169 -7.84 -17.84 -24.18
C MET A 169 -8.16 -19.30 -24.56
N ASP A 170 -7.12 -20.13 -24.73
CA ASP A 170 -7.29 -21.56 -25.01
C ASP A 170 -8.25 -22.23 -23.99
N PRO A 171 -9.37 -22.82 -24.44
CA PRO A 171 -10.34 -23.52 -23.58
C PRO A 171 -9.75 -24.62 -22.70
N ALA A 172 -8.59 -25.18 -23.07
CA ALA A 172 -7.90 -26.21 -22.31
C ALA A 172 -7.02 -25.65 -21.17
N LYS A 173 -6.92 -24.31 -21.05
CA LYS A 173 -5.98 -23.60 -20.17
C LYS A 173 -6.65 -22.79 -19.04
N GLN A 174 -7.97 -22.92 -18.85
CA GLN A 174 -8.73 -22.22 -17.82
C GLN A 174 -9.02 -23.13 -16.62
N LEU A 175 -8.84 -22.62 -15.40
CA LEU A 175 -9.08 -23.36 -14.17
C LEU A 175 -10.51 -23.13 -13.66
N ALA A 176 -11.11 -24.16 -13.06
CA ALA A 176 -12.45 -24.06 -12.49
C ALA A 176 -12.45 -23.11 -11.27
N PRO A 177 -13.48 -22.25 -11.09
CA PRO A 177 -13.65 -21.45 -9.89
C PRO A 177 -13.60 -22.29 -8.61
N GLY A 178 -12.96 -21.75 -7.58
CA GLY A 178 -12.74 -22.43 -6.30
C GLY A 178 -11.55 -23.40 -6.28
N SER A 179 -10.86 -23.63 -7.40
CA SER A 179 -9.60 -24.39 -7.40
C SER A 179 -8.46 -23.58 -6.77
N THR A 180 -7.59 -24.25 -6.03
CA THR A 180 -6.40 -23.62 -5.43
C THR A 180 -5.34 -23.37 -6.50
N VAL A 181 -4.84 -22.14 -6.58
CA VAL A 181 -3.85 -21.71 -7.59
C VAL A 181 -2.54 -21.20 -6.99
N SER A 182 -2.30 -21.44 -5.70
CA SER A 182 -1.11 -21.00 -4.95
C SER A 182 0.20 -21.40 -5.62
N ALA A 183 1.14 -20.45 -5.73
CA ALA A 183 2.49 -20.70 -6.23
C ALA A 183 3.42 -21.20 -5.11
N THR A 184 3.45 -22.51 -4.86
CA THR A 184 4.16 -23.11 -3.71
C THR A 184 5.64 -22.72 -3.59
N ILE A 185 6.35 -22.52 -4.72
CA ILE A 185 7.76 -22.14 -4.71
C ILE A 185 7.97 -20.74 -4.11
N ALA A 186 7.02 -19.83 -4.30
CA ALA A 186 7.10 -18.46 -3.78
C ALA A 186 6.97 -18.42 -2.24
N TYR A 187 6.18 -19.32 -1.67
CA TYR A 187 5.97 -19.42 -0.22
C TYR A 187 7.09 -20.16 0.53
N ASN A 188 8.00 -20.82 -0.19
CA ASN A 188 9.17 -21.49 0.40
C ASN A 188 10.37 -20.55 0.59
N GLN A 189 10.18 -19.23 0.44
CA GLN A 189 11.22 -18.23 0.65
C GLN A 189 11.28 -17.80 2.12
N SER A 190 12.46 -17.34 2.54
CA SER A 190 12.68 -16.85 3.91
C SER A 190 13.51 -15.56 3.88
N LEU A 191 13.50 -14.82 4.99
CA LEU A 191 14.27 -13.60 5.14
C LEU A 191 15.77 -13.91 5.02
N VAL A 192 16.46 -13.17 4.16
CA VAL A 192 17.91 -13.32 3.95
C VAL A 192 18.68 -12.88 5.20
N ALA A 193 18.29 -11.73 5.78
CA ALA A 193 18.91 -11.17 6.98
C ALA A 193 17.92 -10.26 7.73
N ALA A 194 18.11 -10.14 9.04
CA ALA A 194 17.44 -9.15 9.88
C ALA A 194 18.47 -8.51 10.82
N SER A 195 18.46 -7.18 10.90
CA SER A 195 19.35 -6.40 11.76
C SER A 195 18.58 -5.29 12.46
N LEU A 196 18.87 -5.07 13.74
CA LEU A 196 18.29 -3.97 14.50
C LEU A 196 19.30 -2.81 14.55
N TYR A 197 18.87 -1.64 14.08
CA TYR A 197 19.62 -0.40 14.23
C TYR A 197 19.25 0.28 15.55
N VAL A 198 20.27 0.71 16.30
CA VAL A 198 20.10 1.38 17.60
C VAL A 198 21.05 2.56 17.67
N ASP A 199 20.50 3.73 17.99
CA ASP A 199 21.28 4.94 18.21
C ASP A 199 21.73 5.06 19.66
N TYR A 200 23.04 5.19 19.86
CA TYR A 200 23.64 5.39 21.18
C TYR A 200 24.04 6.83 21.40
N VAL A 201 23.52 7.45 22.46
CA VAL A 201 23.92 8.79 22.91
C VAL A 201 25.01 8.65 23.97
N PHE A 202 26.21 9.16 23.66
CA PHE A 202 27.35 9.13 24.57
C PHE A 202 27.42 10.40 25.40
N LEU A 203 27.63 10.24 26.71
CA LEU A 203 27.76 11.33 27.67
C LEU A 203 29.21 11.49 28.14
N ASP A 204 29.57 12.72 28.52
CA ASP A 204 30.87 13.01 29.12
C ASP A 204 31.04 12.34 30.47
N THR A 205 32.29 12.24 30.94
CA THR A 205 32.63 11.46 32.14
C THR A 205 31.85 11.89 33.39
N ASP A 206 31.65 13.20 33.59
CA ASP A 206 30.96 13.73 34.76
C ASP A 206 29.43 13.54 34.67
N GLU A 207 28.85 13.74 33.49
CA GLU A 207 27.44 13.46 33.23
C GLU A 207 27.13 11.97 33.38
N ARG A 208 27.98 11.11 32.81
CA ARG A 208 27.85 9.65 32.95
C ARG A 208 27.88 9.21 34.41
N ARG A 209 28.76 9.77 35.24
CA ARG A 209 28.79 9.50 36.69
C ARG A 209 27.51 9.97 37.38
N ARG A 210 27.02 11.16 37.03
CA ARG A 210 25.78 11.72 37.58
C ARG A 210 24.55 10.89 37.19
N PHE A 211 24.47 10.45 35.94
CA PHE A 211 23.39 9.58 35.44
C PHE A 211 23.44 8.18 36.05
N ALA A 212 24.62 7.62 36.32
CA ALA A 212 24.72 6.31 36.94
C ALA A 212 24.31 6.30 38.42
N GLN A 213 24.54 7.39 39.15
CA GLN A 213 24.33 7.47 40.60
C GLN A 213 22.93 7.97 41.00
N ASN A 214 22.33 8.85 40.18
CA ASN A 214 21.03 9.43 40.51
C ASN A 214 19.89 8.50 40.09
N PRO A 215 18.80 8.45 40.88
CA PRO A 215 17.58 7.78 40.46
C PRO A 215 16.91 8.56 39.32
N HIS A 216 16.37 7.83 38.34
CA HIS A 216 15.60 8.40 37.22
C HIS A 216 14.16 7.93 37.27
N GLU A 217 13.24 8.85 37.03
CA GLU A 217 11.82 8.55 36.85
C GLU A 217 11.36 9.16 35.51
N TYR A 218 10.89 8.29 34.62
CA TYR A 218 10.35 8.71 33.33
C TYR A 218 8.85 8.48 33.30
N LEU A 219 8.10 9.50 32.89
CA LEU A 219 6.73 9.31 32.45
C LEU A 219 6.79 8.69 31.05
N ILE A 220 6.27 7.48 30.92
CA ILE A 220 6.25 6.71 29.67
C ILE A 220 4.81 6.49 29.21
N THR A 221 4.66 6.29 27.91
CA THR A 221 3.41 5.84 27.29
C THR A 221 3.52 4.36 26.97
N GLN A 222 2.48 3.60 27.27
CA GLN A 222 2.36 2.18 26.95
C GLN A 222 1.12 1.96 26.08
N LEU A 223 1.19 0.95 25.21
CA LEU A 223 0.03 0.48 24.47
C LEU A 223 -0.67 -0.64 25.26
N GLN A 224 -1.99 -0.52 25.40
CA GLN A 224 -2.85 -1.61 25.86
C GLN A 224 -3.78 -2.06 24.75
N PHE A 225 -3.84 -3.37 24.57
CA PHE A 225 -4.72 -4.05 23.64
C PHE A 225 -5.29 -5.30 24.33
N THR A 226 -6.61 -5.43 24.35
CA THR A 226 -7.31 -6.52 25.04
C THR A 226 -7.57 -7.74 24.17
N GLY A 227 -7.17 -7.71 22.90
CA GLY A 227 -7.44 -8.75 21.91
C GLY A 227 -8.61 -8.40 20.98
N ASP A 228 -8.80 -9.25 19.97
CA ASP A 228 -9.87 -9.14 18.98
C ASP A 228 -11.20 -9.60 19.59
N GLU A 229 -12.26 -8.80 19.42
CA GLU A 229 -13.63 -9.17 19.81
C GLU A 229 -14.46 -9.46 18.55
N SER A 230 -14.87 -10.72 18.37
CA SER A 230 -15.69 -11.13 17.22
C SER A 230 -17.13 -10.65 17.37
N VAL A 231 -17.65 -10.05 16.30
CA VAL A 231 -19.02 -9.51 16.23
C VAL A 231 -19.74 -10.03 15.00
N GLY A 232 -21.00 -10.43 15.18
CA GLY A 232 -21.90 -10.88 14.10
C GLY A 232 -23.30 -10.26 14.18
N SER A 233 -23.50 -9.30 15.09
CA SER A 233 -24.72 -8.53 15.23
C SER A 233 -24.46 -7.07 14.93
N SER A 234 -25.48 -6.33 14.48
CA SER A 234 -25.36 -4.89 14.24
C SER A 234 -25.16 -4.08 15.53
N SER A 235 -25.72 -4.50 16.66
CA SER A 235 -25.51 -3.82 17.95
C SER A 235 -24.62 -4.65 18.86
N ASN A 236 -23.49 -4.08 19.28
CA ASN A 236 -22.51 -4.76 20.13
C ASN A 236 -22.12 -3.88 21.31
N LYS A 237 -21.95 -4.51 22.48
CA LYS A 237 -21.48 -3.87 23.70
C LYS A 237 -20.15 -4.48 24.10
N ILE A 238 -19.06 -3.78 23.81
CA ILE A 238 -17.70 -4.23 24.07
C ILE A 238 -17.25 -3.72 25.45
N LYS A 239 -16.74 -4.62 26.28
CA LYS A 239 -16.23 -4.25 27.62
C LYS A 239 -14.77 -3.83 27.51
N LEU A 240 -14.44 -2.65 28.01
CA LEU A 240 -13.08 -2.11 28.02
C LEU A 240 -12.41 -2.44 29.35
N ASN A 241 -11.43 -3.36 29.35
CA ASN A 241 -10.68 -3.77 30.54
C ASN A 241 -9.26 -3.16 30.54
N PHE A 242 -9.18 -1.84 30.37
CA PHE A 242 -7.90 -1.12 30.43
C PHE A 242 -7.54 -0.73 31.87
N ASN A 243 -6.27 -0.38 32.06
CA ASN A 243 -5.72 0.09 33.32
C ASN A 243 -5.00 1.43 33.15
N HIS A 244 -4.71 2.08 34.29
CA HIS A 244 -3.97 3.34 34.39
C HIS A 244 -4.70 4.54 33.75
N PRO A 245 -4.13 5.75 33.82
CA PRO A 245 -4.64 6.91 33.09
C PRO A 245 -4.44 6.73 31.58
N VAL A 246 -5.54 6.49 30.87
CA VAL A 246 -5.62 6.38 29.41
C VAL A 246 -5.76 7.75 28.78
N LYS A 247 -4.97 8.03 27.73
CA LYS A 247 -4.95 9.28 26.96
C LYS A 247 -6.08 9.32 25.95
N GLU A 248 -6.27 8.22 25.23
CA GLU A 248 -7.25 8.08 24.17
C GLU A 248 -7.65 6.63 23.95
N LEU A 249 -8.77 6.44 23.27
CA LEU A 249 -9.22 5.16 22.74
C LEU A 249 -9.20 5.25 21.23
N ILE A 250 -8.62 4.25 20.58
CA ILE A 250 -8.63 4.10 19.13
C ILE A 250 -9.21 2.74 18.83
N TRP A 251 -10.18 2.66 17.93
CA TRP A 251 -10.76 1.38 17.54
C TRP A 251 -11.01 1.29 16.05
N VAL A 252 -10.92 0.05 15.57
CA VAL A 252 -11.22 -0.32 14.20
C VAL A 252 -12.16 -1.52 14.20
N VAL A 253 -12.94 -1.63 13.13
CA VAL A 253 -13.79 -2.78 12.87
C VAL A 253 -13.35 -3.35 11.54
N GLN A 254 -12.83 -4.58 11.55
CA GLN A 254 -12.34 -5.24 10.36
C GLN A 254 -13.30 -6.35 9.96
N PRO A 255 -13.98 -6.27 8.81
CA PRO A 255 -14.76 -7.38 8.27
C PRO A 255 -13.86 -8.59 8.00
N ASP A 256 -14.28 -9.79 8.41
CA ASP A 256 -13.50 -11.01 8.19
C ASP A 256 -13.34 -11.32 6.69
N GLN A 257 -14.26 -10.83 5.85
CA GLN A 257 -14.21 -10.95 4.39
C GLN A 257 -13.03 -10.21 3.75
N ASN A 258 -12.50 -9.17 4.40
CA ASN A 258 -11.37 -8.40 3.90
C ASN A 258 -10.04 -9.14 4.13
N VAL A 259 -10.00 -10.04 5.12
CA VAL A 259 -8.78 -10.71 5.62
C VAL A 259 -8.85 -12.23 5.54
N ASP A 260 -9.67 -12.78 4.64
CA ASP A 260 -9.70 -14.22 4.35
C ASP A 260 -8.57 -14.62 3.38
N TYR A 261 -7.36 -14.74 3.92
CA TYR A 261 -6.14 -15.10 3.16
C TYR A 261 -6.31 -16.40 2.38
N CYS A 262 -7.02 -17.38 2.92
CA CYS A 262 -7.25 -18.66 2.25
C CYS A 262 -8.08 -18.49 0.98
N SER A 263 -9.16 -17.71 1.06
CA SER A 263 -10.02 -17.45 -0.11
C SER A 263 -9.28 -16.70 -1.21
N SER A 264 -8.27 -15.88 -0.87
CA SER A 264 -7.50 -15.11 -1.85
C SER A 264 -6.68 -15.96 -2.83
N LEU A 265 -6.43 -17.24 -2.48
CA LEU A 265 -5.68 -18.21 -3.30
C LEU A 265 -6.60 -19.16 -4.09
N LEU A 266 -7.91 -18.99 -3.97
CA LEU A 266 -8.91 -19.76 -4.70
C LEU A 266 -9.34 -19.00 -5.95
N CYS A 267 -9.34 -19.69 -7.08
CA CYS A 267 -9.70 -19.12 -8.37
C CYS A 267 -11.09 -18.45 -8.32
N ASP A 268 -11.18 -17.22 -8.83
CA ASP A 268 -12.43 -16.45 -9.03
C ASP A 268 -13.18 -16.02 -7.76
N THR A 269 -12.59 -16.15 -6.57
CA THR A 269 -13.13 -15.53 -5.36
C THR A 269 -12.95 -14.00 -5.38
N THR A 270 -13.67 -13.28 -4.52
CA THR A 270 -13.58 -11.81 -4.45
C THR A 270 -12.15 -11.35 -4.17
N LEU A 271 -11.49 -11.91 -3.16
CA LEU A 271 -10.11 -11.54 -2.80
C LEU A 271 -9.10 -11.93 -3.88
N PHE A 272 -9.35 -13.02 -4.63
CA PHE A 272 -8.52 -13.35 -5.78
C PHE A 272 -8.61 -12.29 -6.88
N ARG A 273 -9.81 -11.77 -7.18
CA ARG A 273 -10.03 -10.74 -8.21
C ARG A 273 -9.40 -9.39 -7.85
N VAL A 274 -9.33 -9.07 -6.56
CA VAL A 274 -8.62 -7.87 -6.06
C VAL A 274 -7.16 -8.17 -5.68
N LEU A 275 -6.63 -9.30 -6.14
CA LEU A 275 -5.22 -9.66 -6.06
C LEU A 275 -4.70 -9.87 -4.63
N GLY A 276 -5.53 -10.24 -3.66
CA GLY A 276 -5.10 -10.58 -2.31
C GLY A 276 -6.03 -10.09 -1.21
N ALA A 277 -5.70 -10.47 0.03
CA ALA A 277 -6.35 -9.93 1.23
C ALA A 277 -5.95 -8.46 1.47
N GLN A 278 -6.78 -7.74 2.22
CA GLN A 278 -6.62 -6.31 2.51
C GLN A 278 -6.48 -6.08 4.03
N PRO A 279 -5.30 -6.36 4.62
CA PRO A 279 -5.10 -6.38 6.07
C PRO A 279 -5.29 -5.02 6.75
N PHE A 280 -5.11 -3.92 6.02
CA PHE A 280 -5.26 -2.56 6.54
C PHE A 280 -6.56 -1.88 6.07
N ASN A 281 -7.46 -2.60 5.39
CA ASN A 281 -8.77 -2.08 5.04
C ASN A 281 -9.76 -2.29 6.20
N TYR A 282 -10.04 -1.19 6.91
CA TYR A 282 -10.99 -1.12 8.03
C TYR A 282 -12.38 -0.60 7.62
N THR A 283 -12.69 -0.58 6.32
CA THR A 283 -13.99 -0.14 5.80
C THR A 283 -14.97 -1.31 5.61
N ASP A 284 -16.24 -1.00 5.37
CA ASP A 284 -17.29 -1.99 5.17
C ASP A 284 -17.40 -2.55 3.74
N ALA A 285 -16.45 -2.21 2.86
CA ALA A 285 -16.34 -2.77 1.52
C ALA A 285 -14.89 -3.10 1.15
N ILE A 286 -14.75 -4.02 0.19
CA ILE A 286 -13.46 -4.34 -0.42
C ILE A 286 -12.98 -3.16 -1.26
N ASP A 287 -11.69 -2.83 -1.17
CA ASP A 287 -11.07 -1.89 -2.10
C ASP A 287 -11.03 -2.52 -3.49
N ALA A 288 -11.78 -1.92 -4.42
CA ALA A 288 -11.91 -2.40 -5.78
C ALA A 288 -10.75 -1.94 -6.68
N LEU A 289 -9.88 -1.04 -6.22
CA LEU A 289 -8.77 -0.55 -7.01
C LEU A 289 -7.71 -1.65 -7.17
N PRO A 290 -7.41 -2.09 -8.39
CA PRO A 290 -6.44 -3.16 -8.60
C PRO A 290 -5.00 -2.64 -8.43
N ASN A 291 -4.21 -3.35 -7.65
CA ASN A 291 -2.76 -3.16 -7.54
C ASN A 291 -2.04 -3.79 -8.75
N ALA A 292 -2.31 -3.27 -9.94
CA ALA A 292 -1.75 -3.79 -11.19
C ALA A 292 -1.56 -2.68 -12.23
N ILE A 293 -0.38 -2.64 -12.86
CA ILE A 293 -0.07 -1.68 -13.93
C ILE A 293 -0.98 -1.92 -15.15
N HIS A 294 -1.35 -3.18 -15.39
CA HIS A 294 -2.33 -3.60 -16.41
C HIS A 294 -3.73 -2.98 -16.26
N ALA A 295 -4.05 -2.39 -15.11
CA ALA A 295 -5.32 -1.69 -14.93
C ALA A 295 -5.36 -0.35 -15.67
N PHE A 296 -4.20 0.22 -15.99
CA PHE A 296 -4.06 1.55 -16.59
C PHE A 296 -3.49 1.47 -18.01
N GLY A 297 -2.57 0.54 -18.26
CA GLY A 297 -1.94 0.31 -19.56
C GLY A 297 -2.42 -0.97 -20.22
N GLY A 298 -2.43 -0.99 -21.56
CA GLY A 298 -2.82 -2.17 -22.32
C GLY A 298 -1.66 -3.18 -22.38
N PRO A 299 -1.93 -4.44 -22.74
CA PRO A 299 -0.90 -5.50 -22.74
C PRO A 299 0.27 -5.22 -23.68
N ASN A 300 0.06 -4.49 -24.78
CA ASN A 300 1.14 -4.21 -25.72
C ASN A 300 2.07 -3.11 -25.20
N GLU A 301 1.54 -2.23 -24.35
CA GLU A 301 2.20 -1.04 -23.83
C GLU A 301 3.02 -1.34 -22.56
N VAL A 302 2.60 -2.34 -21.77
CA VAL A 302 3.27 -2.71 -20.50
C VAL A 302 4.21 -3.91 -20.62
N THR A 303 4.34 -4.50 -21.81
CA THR A 303 5.21 -5.65 -22.06
C THR A 303 6.68 -5.27 -22.27
N ASP A 304 7.56 -6.25 -22.09
CA ASP A 304 9.00 -6.07 -22.24
C ASP A 304 9.41 -5.43 -23.58
N GLY A 305 10.28 -4.41 -23.51
CA GLY A 305 10.78 -3.64 -24.65
C GLY A 305 9.81 -2.60 -25.24
N ASN A 306 8.53 -2.61 -24.85
CA ASN A 306 7.50 -1.68 -25.33
C ASN A 306 7.11 -0.59 -24.33
N TYR A 307 7.53 -0.72 -23.06
CA TYR A 307 7.30 0.29 -22.02
C TYR A 307 8.46 1.29 -21.87
N ILE A 308 9.69 0.83 -22.13
CA ILE A 308 10.90 1.66 -22.15
C ILE A 308 11.70 1.30 -23.41
N ASP A 309 12.15 2.33 -24.13
CA ASP A 309 12.94 2.19 -25.35
C ASP A 309 14.41 1.86 -25.08
N THR A 310 15.16 1.58 -26.15
CA THR A 310 16.60 1.27 -26.05
C THR A 310 17.44 2.45 -25.54
N ASN A 311 16.90 3.67 -25.57
CA ASN A 311 17.53 4.87 -25.03
C ASN A 311 17.19 5.10 -23.55
N GLY A 312 16.32 4.26 -22.95
CA GLY A 312 15.89 4.38 -21.57
C GLY A 312 14.78 5.41 -21.35
N LEU A 313 14.02 5.78 -22.37
CA LEU A 313 12.87 6.68 -22.32
C LEU A 313 11.56 5.92 -22.50
N PHE A 314 10.43 6.52 -22.11
CA PHE A 314 9.12 5.99 -22.48
C PHE A 314 8.98 5.93 -24.00
N GLN A 315 8.46 4.82 -24.52
CA GLN A 315 8.18 4.62 -25.95
C GLN A 315 7.09 5.57 -26.43
N ASP A 316 6.08 5.86 -25.60
CA ASP A 316 5.07 6.88 -25.84
C ASP A 316 5.01 7.89 -24.67
N ALA A 317 5.98 8.80 -24.65
CA ALA A 317 6.00 9.83 -23.63
C ALA A 317 4.78 10.77 -23.65
N GLY A 318 3.93 10.73 -24.69
CA GLY A 318 2.85 11.67 -24.90
C GLY A 318 1.45 11.15 -24.62
N ALA A 319 0.49 12.06 -24.45
CA ALA A 319 -0.91 11.70 -24.52
C ALA A 319 -1.33 11.74 -25.99
N ASP A 320 -1.62 10.59 -26.59
CA ASP A 320 -2.15 10.52 -27.95
C ASP A 320 -3.68 10.63 -27.91
N ASP A 321 -4.25 11.55 -28.70
CA ASP A 321 -5.70 11.67 -28.80
C ASP A 321 -6.23 10.61 -29.77
N THR A 322 -7.12 9.75 -29.28
CA THR A 322 -7.79 8.75 -30.12
C THR A 322 -8.53 9.46 -31.26
N TYR A 323 -8.29 9.02 -32.51
CA TYR A 323 -8.85 9.56 -33.74
C TYR A 323 -10.28 10.12 -33.59
N ILE A 324 -10.42 11.43 -33.78
CA ILE A 324 -11.70 12.15 -33.72
C ILE A 324 -12.40 12.07 -35.09
N PRO A 325 -13.65 11.55 -35.16
CA PRO A 325 -14.41 11.53 -36.41
C PRO A 325 -14.62 12.94 -36.97
N ALA A 326 -14.70 13.06 -38.30
CA ALA A 326 -15.03 14.33 -38.94
C ALA A 326 -16.36 14.88 -38.42
N GLY A 327 -16.33 16.07 -37.79
CA GLY A 327 -17.52 16.80 -37.31
C GLY A 327 -17.70 16.92 -35.79
N PHE A 328 -16.75 16.47 -34.97
CA PHE A 328 -16.79 16.65 -33.52
C PHE A 328 -16.24 18.03 -33.10
N THR A 329 -16.96 18.75 -32.24
CA THR A 329 -16.56 20.10 -31.76
C THR A 329 -16.51 20.14 -30.24
N GLY A 330 -15.32 19.92 -29.65
CA GLY A 330 -15.00 20.13 -28.23
C GLY A 330 -13.71 19.37 -27.86
N TYR A 331 -12.90 19.74 -26.87
CA TYR A 331 -12.70 21.01 -26.16
C TYR A 331 -11.19 21.39 -26.15
N TRP A 332 -10.32 20.65 -26.86
CA TRP A 332 -8.85 20.86 -26.91
C TRP A 332 -8.23 20.62 -28.28
N HIS A 333 -8.83 21.14 -29.36
CA HIS A 333 -8.15 21.22 -30.66
C HIS A 333 -8.46 22.54 -31.37
N GLY A 334 -7.41 23.23 -31.80
CA GLY A 334 -7.50 24.43 -32.62
C GLY A 334 -6.25 24.58 -33.50
N PRO A 335 -6.34 25.23 -34.67
CA PRO A 335 -5.27 25.30 -35.67
C PRO A 335 -3.99 26.07 -35.24
N ASN A 336 -3.87 26.46 -33.97
CA ASN A 336 -2.74 27.23 -33.42
C ASN A 336 -2.23 26.67 -32.07
N GLU A 337 -2.35 25.36 -31.82
CA GLU A 337 -1.77 24.72 -30.63
C GLU A 337 -0.24 24.63 -30.75
N VAL A 338 0.47 25.00 -29.67
CA VAL A 338 1.94 25.14 -29.59
C VAL A 338 2.64 23.79 -29.27
N TYR A 339 1.88 22.72 -29.06
CA TYR A 339 2.40 21.39 -28.67
C TYR A 339 2.91 20.54 -29.85
N ASN A 340 3.07 21.12 -31.03
CA ASN A 340 3.52 20.43 -32.25
C ASN A 340 5.03 20.23 -32.38
N GLU A 341 5.82 20.56 -31.35
CA GLU A 341 7.19 20.06 -31.13
C GLU A 341 7.39 19.95 -29.61
N PRO A 342 7.92 18.86 -29.00
CA PRO A 342 8.57 17.65 -29.52
C PRO A 342 7.80 16.34 -29.20
N GLY A 343 7.65 15.42 -30.15
CA GLY A 343 7.31 14.01 -29.86
C GLY A 343 5.91 13.68 -29.28
N PHE A 344 5.01 14.64 -29.11
CA PHE A 344 3.67 14.44 -28.56
C PHE A 344 2.59 14.24 -29.65
N GLY A 345 2.65 13.14 -30.41
CA GLY A 345 1.49 12.55 -31.11
C GLY A 345 0.75 13.32 -32.23
N GLY A 346 1.04 14.59 -32.51
CA GLY A 346 0.29 15.35 -33.53
C GLY A 346 0.60 14.94 -34.98
N PRO A 347 -0.41 14.85 -35.88
CA PRO A 347 -0.15 14.67 -37.31
C PRO A 347 0.65 15.84 -37.87
N SER A 348 1.61 15.55 -38.75
CA SER A 348 2.43 16.55 -39.47
C SER A 348 1.55 17.67 -40.03
N VAL A 349 1.93 18.92 -39.79
CA VAL A 349 1.24 20.11 -40.33
C VAL A 349 1.12 19.96 -41.84
N PRO A 350 -0.10 20.00 -42.42
CA PRO A 350 -0.26 19.93 -43.87
C PRO A 350 0.42 21.13 -44.50
N VAL A 351 1.42 20.89 -45.35
CA VAL A 351 1.95 21.93 -46.21
C VAL A 351 0.83 22.30 -47.19
N SER A 352 0.52 23.60 -47.28
CA SER A 352 -0.52 24.15 -48.15
C SER A 352 -0.52 23.48 -49.54
N SER A 353 -1.70 23.06 -50.00
CA SER A 353 -1.92 22.42 -51.31
C SER A 353 -1.61 23.31 -52.53
N GLN A 354 -1.08 24.51 -52.30
CA GLN A 354 -0.67 25.45 -53.34
C GLN A 354 0.85 25.54 -53.55
N ILE A 355 1.66 24.77 -52.82
CA ILE A 355 3.12 24.80 -52.97
C ILE A 355 3.56 23.62 -53.84
N ASP A 356 3.95 23.91 -55.09
CA ASP A 356 4.52 22.89 -55.97
C ASP A 356 5.98 22.56 -55.60
N SER A 357 6.50 21.46 -56.15
CA SER A 357 7.87 21.01 -55.91
C SER A 357 8.95 22.01 -56.32
N ALA A 358 8.64 22.96 -57.21
CA ALA A 358 9.58 24.01 -57.62
C ALA A 358 9.64 25.16 -56.59
N GLN A 359 8.53 25.46 -55.93
CA GLN A 359 8.47 26.44 -54.84
C GLN A 359 9.16 25.93 -53.55
N LEU A 360 9.10 24.63 -53.27
CA LEU A 360 9.87 24.00 -52.17
C LEU A 360 11.39 24.05 -52.42
N ALA A 361 11.83 23.84 -53.67
CA ALA A 361 13.23 23.92 -54.04
C ALA A 361 13.79 25.36 -53.93
N ALA A 362 12.97 26.37 -54.24
CA ALA A 362 13.33 27.78 -54.11
C ALA A 362 13.53 28.25 -52.66
N LEU A 363 12.96 27.51 -51.69
CA LEU A 363 13.10 27.75 -50.25
C LEU A 363 14.22 26.92 -49.61
N GLY A 364 14.98 26.15 -50.40
CA GLY A 364 16.16 25.39 -49.93
C GLY A 364 15.87 23.99 -49.39
N PHE A 365 14.67 23.44 -49.60
CA PHE A 365 14.33 22.08 -49.20
C PHE A 365 14.77 21.03 -50.23
N ASP A 366 15.33 19.91 -49.75
CA ASP A 366 15.79 18.79 -50.59
C ASP A 366 14.61 17.94 -51.09
N THR A 367 14.27 18.13 -52.36
CA THR A 367 13.12 17.48 -53.01
C THR A 367 13.38 16.03 -53.41
N THR A 368 14.59 15.51 -53.24
CA THR A 368 14.93 14.11 -53.57
C THR A 368 14.41 13.10 -52.54
N LYS A 369 13.92 13.56 -51.38
CA LYS A 369 13.29 12.74 -50.34
C LYS A 369 11.77 12.60 -50.49
N ILE A 370 11.17 13.19 -51.53
CA ILE A 370 9.72 13.10 -51.80
C ILE A 370 9.51 12.03 -52.89
N THR A 371 9.37 10.77 -52.47
CA THR A 371 9.05 9.65 -53.39
C THR A 371 7.57 9.29 -53.31
N GLY A 372 6.79 9.72 -54.30
CA GLY A 372 5.37 9.37 -54.48
C GLY A 372 4.60 10.40 -55.32
N ASN A 373 3.54 9.97 -56.01
CA ASN A 373 2.62 10.86 -56.74
C ASN A 373 1.92 11.80 -55.73
N PRO A 374 2.06 13.13 -55.84
CA PRO A 374 1.64 14.07 -54.79
C PRO A 374 0.12 14.30 -54.70
N TYR A 375 -0.72 13.54 -55.42
CA TYR A 375 -2.18 13.81 -55.49
C TYR A 375 -3.12 12.63 -55.24
N ILE A 376 -2.65 11.44 -54.86
CA ILE A 376 -3.57 10.32 -54.55
C ILE A 376 -3.06 9.55 -53.34
N VAL A 377 -3.68 9.80 -52.17
CA VAL A 377 -3.65 8.84 -51.07
C VAL A 377 -4.54 7.67 -51.50
N GLN A 378 -3.92 6.52 -51.73
CA GLN A 378 -4.63 5.27 -51.96
C GLN A 378 -5.66 5.05 -50.85
N ASN A 379 -6.92 4.85 -51.24
CA ASN A 379 -7.91 4.17 -50.42
C ASN A 379 -7.31 2.83 -49.95
N TYR A 380 -6.86 2.77 -48.70
CA TYR A 380 -6.70 1.52 -47.97
C TYR A 380 -8.02 1.23 -47.24
N GLY A 381 -8.49 0.00 -47.40
CA GLY A 381 -9.83 -0.42 -47.00
C GLY A 381 -10.08 -0.42 -45.49
N ASN A 382 -11.36 -0.53 -45.16
CA ASN A 382 -11.94 -0.87 -43.86
C ASN A 382 -11.45 -0.05 -42.63
N PRO A 383 -12.26 0.88 -42.09
CA PRO A 383 -11.87 1.75 -40.98
C PRO A 383 -11.80 1.07 -39.60
N TYR A 384 -11.93 -0.26 -39.50
CA TYR A 384 -11.73 -0.98 -38.23
C TYR A 384 -10.27 -1.41 -37.98
N THR A 385 -9.35 -1.04 -38.86
CA THR A 385 -7.93 -1.39 -38.72
C THR A 385 -7.01 -0.23 -39.11
N THR A 386 -7.18 0.95 -38.52
CA THR A 386 -6.18 2.02 -38.68
C THR A 386 -5.02 1.76 -37.73
N LYS A 387 -3.92 1.24 -38.29
CA LYS A 387 -2.57 1.33 -37.72
C LYS A 387 -2.35 2.72 -37.10
N HIS A 388 -2.04 2.80 -35.81
CA HIS A 388 -1.35 3.97 -35.27
C HIS A 388 0.00 4.09 -36.01
N PRO A 389 0.36 5.27 -36.57
CA PRO A 389 1.56 5.41 -37.40
C PRO A 389 2.87 5.13 -36.67
N ASN A 390 2.88 5.13 -35.33
CA ASN A 390 4.07 4.93 -34.51
C ASN A 390 4.31 3.48 -34.08
N HIS A 391 3.37 2.57 -34.31
CA HIS A 391 3.51 1.17 -33.91
C HIS A 391 3.40 0.25 -35.12
N GLY A 392 4.54 -0.33 -35.51
CA GLY A 392 4.68 -1.30 -36.60
C GLY A 392 4.04 -2.67 -36.34
N GLY A 393 2.89 -2.71 -35.64
CA GLY A 393 2.11 -3.92 -35.34
C GLY A 393 0.63 -3.70 -35.66
N ASN A 394 -0.11 -4.79 -35.84
CA ASN A 394 -1.54 -4.81 -36.16
C ASN A 394 -2.37 -3.93 -35.19
N PRO A 395 -3.49 -3.30 -35.61
CA PRO A 395 -4.39 -2.57 -34.71
C PRO A 395 -5.15 -3.59 -33.87
N GLY A 396 -4.51 -4.08 -32.82
CA GLY A 396 -5.17 -4.76 -31.72
C GLY A 396 -5.87 -3.75 -30.81
N PRO A 397 -6.73 -4.20 -29.90
CA PRO A 397 -7.28 -3.40 -28.82
C PRO A 397 -6.16 -3.00 -27.84
N GLY A 398 -5.40 -1.96 -28.18
CA GLY A 398 -4.42 -1.31 -27.31
C GLY A 398 -5.09 -0.32 -26.36
N SER A 399 -4.36 0.09 -25.32
CA SER A 399 -4.84 1.16 -24.44
C SER A 399 -4.68 2.51 -25.12
N SER A 400 -5.63 3.42 -24.91
CA SER A 400 -5.48 4.83 -25.31
C SER A 400 -4.64 5.63 -24.31
N VAL A 401 -4.19 5.01 -23.22
CA VAL A 401 -3.27 5.60 -22.25
C VAL A 401 -1.86 5.19 -22.65
N SER A 402 -0.99 6.18 -22.82
CA SER A 402 0.41 5.93 -23.12
C SER A 402 1.15 5.24 -21.97
N ASP A 403 2.37 4.76 -22.23
CA ASP A 403 3.21 4.12 -21.20
C ASP A 403 3.63 5.10 -20.09
N ALA A 404 3.94 6.36 -20.45
CA ALA A 404 4.18 7.43 -19.49
C ALA A 404 2.91 7.78 -18.69
N GLY A 405 1.74 7.83 -19.34
CA GLY A 405 0.45 7.99 -18.65
C GLY A 405 0.16 6.84 -17.69
N THR A 406 0.44 5.62 -18.12
CA THR A 406 0.31 4.39 -17.32
C THR A 406 1.21 4.45 -16.08
N PHE A 407 2.47 4.88 -16.23
CA PHE A 407 3.37 5.11 -15.10
C PHE A 407 2.76 6.07 -14.08
N VAL A 408 2.36 7.26 -14.53
CA VAL A 408 1.83 8.30 -13.64
C VAL A 408 0.55 7.83 -12.95
N LEU A 409 -0.35 7.15 -13.66
CA LEU A 409 -1.58 6.60 -13.06
C LEU A 409 -1.26 5.53 -12.02
N SER A 410 -0.32 4.63 -12.30
CA SER A 410 0.10 3.60 -11.34
C SER A 410 0.79 4.16 -10.09
N GLU A 411 1.64 5.18 -10.24
CA GLU A 411 2.31 5.83 -9.10
C GLU A 411 1.34 6.67 -8.28
N THR A 412 0.39 7.35 -8.94
CA THR A 412 -0.61 8.14 -8.23
C THR A 412 -1.66 7.26 -7.55
N SER A 413 -1.92 6.06 -8.07
CA SER A 413 -2.89 5.14 -7.45
C SER A 413 -2.41 4.51 -6.15
N LEU A 414 -1.12 4.59 -5.81
CA LEU A 414 -0.59 4.06 -4.54
C LEU A 414 -1.25 4.67 -3.29
N ASP A 415 -1.63 5.94 -3.36
CA ASP A 415 -2.28 6.68 -2.26
C ASP A 415 -3.82 6.72 -2.42
N MET A 416 -4.38 6.02 -3.42
CA MET A 416 -5.81 6.02 -3.71
C MET A 416 -6.45 4.69 -3.32
N HIS A 417 -7.66 4.77 -2.77
CA HIS A 417 -8.47 3.60 -2.41
C HIS A 417 -9.91 3.78 -2.92
N CYS A 418 -10.48 2.72 -3.46
CA CYS A 418 -11.90 2.62 -3.85
C CYS A 418 -12.62 1.67 -2.90
N TRP A 419 -12.57 2.02 -1.60
CA TRP A 419 -13.11 1.23 -0.50
C TRP A 419 -14.46 1.75 0.02
N GLY A 420 -14.95 1.12 1.09
CA GLY A 420 -16.26 1.39 1.68
C GLY A 420 -16.29 2.60 2.61
N GLN A 421 -17.33 2.66 3.43
CA GLN A 421 -17.48 3.65 4.48
C GLN A 421 -17.04 3.06 5.82
N ASN A 422 -16.99 3.91 6.86
CA ASN A 422 -16.71 3.44 8.21
C ASN A 422 -17.80 2.44 8.66
N PRO A 423 -17.41 1.22 9.07
CA PRO A 423 -18.34 0.20 9.57
C PRO A 423 -19.14 0.64 10.79
N VAL A 424 -18.61 1.56 11.58
CA VAL A 424 -19.27 2.09 12.76
C VAL A 424 -20.26 3.17 12.33
N VAL A 425 -21.55 2.89 12.43
CA VAL A 425 -22.61 3.86 12.14
C VAL A 425 -22.76 4.83 13.31
N VAL A 426 -22.84 4.30 14.53
CA VAL A 426 -22.95 5.09 15.77
C VAL A 426 -22.11 4.46 16.87
N ALA A 427 -21.44 5.29 17.66
CA ALA A 427 -20.70 4.85 18.84
C ALA A 427 -21.13 5.62 20.11
N LYS A 428 -21.01 4.95 21.25
CA LYS A 428 -21.31 5.51 22.57
C LYS A 428 -20.39 4.92 23.64
N LEU A 429 -19.80 5.80 24.46
CA LEU A 429 -18.98 5.38 25.60
C LEU A 429 -19.77 5.53 26.91
N GLN A 430 -19.86 4.43 27.67
CA GLN A 430 -20.42 4.41 29.02
C GLN A 430 -19.35 4.10 30.06
N LEU A 431 -19.33 4.89 31.13
CA LEU A 431 -18.45 4.71 32.28
C LEU A 431 -19.33 4.56 33.53
N ASN A 432 -19.20 3.43 34.24
CA ASN A 432 -20.03 3.05 35.40
C ASN A 432 -21.54 3.17 35.14
N GLY A 433 -21.98 2.81 33.94
CA GLY A 433 -23.38 2.87 33.52
C GLY A 433 -23.90 4.26 33.17
N GLN A 434 -23.05 5.31 33.23
CA GLN A 434 -23.38 6.66 32.81
C GLN A 434 -22.80 6.97 31.44
N ASP A 435 -23.59 7.64 30.61
CA ASP A 435 -23.19 8.07 29.27
C ASP A 435 -22.16 9.20 29.37
N ARG A 436 -20.97 8.99 28.78
CA ARG A 436 -19.94 10.04 28.74
C ARG A 436 -20.32 11.14 27.74
N PHE A 437 -21.00 10.77 26.67
CA PHE A 437 -21.55 11.65 25.65
C PHE A 437 -22.81 11.02 25.04
N SER A 438 -23.67 11.85 24.45
CA SER A 438 -24.80 11.38 23.64
C SER A 438 -24.28 10.60 22.43
N GLU A 439 -25.00 9.57 21.98
CA GLU A 439 -24.67 8.82 20.77
C GLU A 439 -24.27 9.72 19.60
N ARG A 440 -23.16 9.36 18.92
CA ARG A 440 -22.61 10.11 17.79
C ARG A 440 -22.31 9.17 16.64
N GLU A 441 -22.41 9.71 15.43
CA GLU A 441 -22.07 8.99 14.20
C GLU A 441 -20.59 8.60 14.16
N GLY A 442 -20.26 7.49 13.48
CA GLY A 442 -18.88 7.05 13.30
C GLY A 442 -17.99 8.09 12.61
N SER A 443 -18.55 8.84 11.67
CA SER A 443 -17.88 9.96 10.97
C SER A 443 -17.31 11.01 11.95
N TYR A 444 -17.96 11.21 13.11
CA TYR A 444 -17.44 12.09 14.15
C TYR A 444 -16.10 11.61 14.71
N PHE A 445 -15.97 10.30 14.91
CA PHE A 445 -14.75 9.67 15.44
C PHE A 445 -13.68 9.45 14.37
N SER A 446 -14.08 9.33 13.09
CA SER A 446 -13.16 9.22 11.95
C SER A 446 -12.55 10.57 11.55
N TRP A 447 -13.36 11.64 11.49
CA TRP A 447 -12.91 12.91 10.92
C TRP A 447 -12.72 14.01 11.96
N VAL A 448 -13.69 14.22 12.84
CA VAL A 448 -13.69 15.39 13.74
C VAL A 448 -12.71 15.20 14.89
N GLN A 449 -12.67 14.01 15.49
CA GLN A 449 -11.76 13.72 16.60
C GLN A 449 -10.28 13.77 16.16
N PRO A 450 -9.86 13.10 15.08
CA PRO A 450 -8.50 13.23 14.57
C PRO A 450 -8.14 14.65 14.17
N TYR A 451 -9.02 15.37 13.48
CA TYR A 451 -8.79 16.78 13.15
C TYR A 451 -8.53 17.67 14.38
N GLN A 452 -9.13 17.34 15.53
CA GLN A 452 -8.97 18.11 16.77
C GLN A 452 -7.73 17.74 17.57
N ALA A 453 -7.34 16.46 17.58
CA ALA A 453 -6.38 15.90 18.52
C ALA A 453 -5.08 15.40 17.88
N HIS A 454 -5.08 15.11 16.58
CA HIS A 454 -3.95 14.51 15.86
C HIS A 454 -3.40 15.40 14.75
N THR A 455 -2.20 15.05 14.30
CA THR A 455 -1.50 15.74 13.19
C THR A 455 -2.22 15.56 11.85
N ARG A 456 -2.84 14.40 11.61
CA ARG A 456 -3.52 14.07 10.35
C ARG A 456 -4.84 13.32 10.62
N CYS A 457 -5.81 13.50 9.71
CA CYS A 457 -6.98 12.63 9.66
C CYS A 457 -6.61 11.31 8.98
N PRO A 458 -6.92 10.16 9.62
CA PRO A 458 -6.62 8.87 9.06
C PRO A 458 -7.57 8.58 7.90
N ASP A 459 -7.25 7.50 7.22
CA ASP A 459 -8.16 6.82 6.32
C ASP A 459 -9.45 6.32 7.00
N GLU A 460 -10.50 6.10 6.19
CA GLU A 460 -11.83 5.76 6.69
C GLU A 460 -11.84 4.40 7.41
N GLY A 461 -12.57 4.32 8.53
CA GLY A 461 -12.69 3.11 9.35
C GLY A 461 -11.83 3.11 10.63
N ILE A 462 -10.88 4.05 10.74
CA ILE A 462 -10.13 4.32 11.98
C ILE A 462 -10.93 5.32 12.83
N ASN A 463 -11.34 4.90 14.02
CA ASN A 463 -12.13 5.73 14.92
C ASN A 463 -11.31 6.12 16.15
N VAL A 464 -11.34 7.40 16.52
CA VAL A 464 -10.58 7.94 17.65
C VAL A 464 -11.48 8.67 18.62
N TYR A 465 -11.23 8.51 19.91
CA TYR A 465 -11.77 9.37 20.95
C TYR A 465 -10.67 9.73 21.96
N SER A 466 -10.31 11.01 21.98
CA SER A 466 -9.27 11.50 22.89
C SER A 466 -9.86 12.03 24.20
N PHE A 467 -9.26 11.65 25.33
CA PHE A 467 -9.48 12.30 26.63
C PHE A 467 -8.48 13.44 26.88
N ALA A 468 -7.42 13.50 26.07
CA ALA A 468 -6.37 14.50 26.12
C ALA A 468 -6.59 15.60 25.08
N LEU A 469 -6.22 16.84 25.41
CA LEU A 469 -6.20 17.91 24.40
C LEU A 469 -5.14 17.70 23.31
N ARG A 470 -4.00 17.08 23.65
CA ARG A 470 -2.87 16.80 22.76
C ARG A 470 -2.28 15.42 23.11
N PRO A 471 -2.88 14.32 22.61
CA PRO A 471 -2.44 12.97 22.91
C PRO A 471 -1.02 12.67 22.38
N GLU A 472 -0.52 13.37 21.36
CA GLU A 472 0.81 13.12 20.80
C GLU A 472 1.95 13.69 21.65
N GLU A 473 1.68 14.72 22.46
CA GLU A 473 2.71 15.35 23.29
C GLU A 473 3.11 14.47 24.49
N HIS A 474 4.37 14.60 24.90
CA HIS A 474 4.87 13.96 26.14
C HIS A 474 4.21 14.54 27.38
N GLN A 475 3.98 15.86 27.39
CA GLN A 475 3.35 16.57 28.50
C GLN A 475 1.86 16.21 28.57
N PRO A 476 1.37 15.65 29.69
CA PRO A 476 -0.04 15.28 29.80
C PRO A 476 -0.98 16.47 29.72
N SER A 477 -2.03 16.33 28.91
CA SER A 477 -3.05 17.37 28.69
C SER A 477 -4.49 16.86 28.90
N GLY A 478 -4.66 15.79 29.68
CA GLY A 478 -5.94 15.14 29.96
C GLY A 478 -5.85 13.61 29.88
N THR A 479 -6.58 12.91 30.75
CA THR A 479 -6.60 11.44 30.83
C THR A 479 -7.89 10.94 31.48
N CYS A 480 -8.29 9.72 31.18
CA CYS A 480 -9.32 8.98 31.91
C CYS A 480 -8.69 7.84 32.72
N ASN A 481 -8.94 7.77 34.03
CA ASN A 481 -8.33 6.74 34.89
C ASN A 481 -9.16 5.45 34.88
N PHE A 482 -8.78 4.49 34.04
CA PHE A 482 -9.49 3.22 33.92
C PHE A 482 -9.30 2.31 35.14
N SER A 483 -8.23 2.45 35.92
CA SER A 483 -8.05 1.67 37.17
C SER A 483 -9.04 2.04 38.28
N ARG A 484 -9.77 3.16 38.16
CA ARG A 484 -10.79 3.58 39.12
C ARG A 484 -12.22 3.38 38.59
N ILE A 485 -12.36 2.94 37.35
CA ILE A 485 -13.65 2.75 36.70
C ILE A 485 -13.95 1.25 36.76
N ASP A 486 -15.06 0.88 37.40
CA ASP A 486 -15.43 -0.52 37.60
C ASP A 486 -15.98 -1.14 36.30
N ASN A 487 -16.69 -0.34 35.51
CA ASN A 487 -17.30 -0.81 34.27
C ASN A 487 -17.24 0.25 33.16
N ALA A 488 -16.35 0.05 32.20
CA ALA A 488 -16.29 0.83 30.98
C ALA A 488 -16.78 -0.02 29.80
N THR A 489 -17.74 0.49 29.02
CA THR A 489 -18.25 -0.20 27.84
C THR A 489 -18.38 0.73 26.64
N LEU A 490 -17.87 0.27 25.51
CA LEU A 490 -18.05 0.88 24.20
C LEU A 490 -19.22 0.18 23.50
N GLN A 491 -20.27 0.94 23.24
CA GLN A 491 -21.43 0.46 22.48
C GLN A 491 -21.28 0.91 21.03
N LEU A 492 -21.35 -0.05 20.12
CA LEU A 492 -21.20 0.16 18.69
C LEU A 492 -22.46 -0.32 17.97
N VAL A 493 -22.94 0.49 17.04
CA VAL A 493 -23.89 0.09 16.01
C VAL A 493 -23.13 0.02 14.70
N LEU A 494 -23.06 -1.18 14.12
CA LEU A 494 -22.31 -1.48 12.91
C LEU A 494 -23.23 -1.49 11.68
N SER A 495 -22.66 -1.21 10.51
CA SER A 495 -23.37 -1.22 9.23
C SER A 495 -23.77 -2.65 8.85
N ASN A 496 -24.89 -2.79 8.14
CA ASN A 496 -25.34 -4.09 7.63
C ASN A 496 -24.32 -4.70 6.66
N ALA A 497 -23.62 -3.86 5.88
CA ALA A 497 -22.56 -4.31 4.98
C ALA A 497 -21.47 -5.11 5.70
N THR A 498 -21.20 -4.75 6.96
CA THR A 498 -20.17 -5.36 7.81
C THR A 498 -20.63 -6.67 8.46
N VAL A 499 -21.86 -6.75 9.01
CA VAL A 499 -22.29 -7.85 9.91
C VAL A 499 -23.66 -8.46 9.61
N GLU A 500 -24.15 -8.40 8.37
CA GLU A 500 -25.43 -9.03 8.00
C GLU A 500 -25.33 -10.53 7.69
N GLY A 501 -26.28 -11.32 8.21
CA GLY A 501 -26.43 -12.74 7.89
C GLY A 501 -25.30 -13.60 8.46
N THR A 502 -24.47 -14.16 7.58
CA THR A 502 -23.27 -14.95 7.96
C THR A 502 -22.00 -14.11 7.99
N LYS A 503 -22.07 -12.82 7.66
CA LYS A 503 -20.91 -11.94 7.74
C LYS A 503 -20.55 -11.65 9.18
N THR A 504 -19.26 -11.68 9.45
CA THR A 504 -18.68 -11.42 10.77
C THR A 504 -17.52 -10.44 10.63
N ALA A 505 -17.22 -9.75 11.71
CA ALA A 505 -16.14 -8.79 11.80
C ALA A 505 -15.45 -8.89 13.16
N LYS A 506 -14.25 -8.32 13.24
CA LYS A 506 -13.49 -8.20 14.48
C LYS A 506 -13.38 -6.75 14.89
N VAL A 507 -13.68 -6.47 16.15
CA VAL A 507 -13.47 -5.16 16.77
C VAL A 507 -12.14 -5.20 17.51
N ARG A 508 -11.29 -4.22 17.22
CA ARG A 508 -10.01 -4.03 17.91
C ARG A 508 -10.03 -2.69 18.61
N VAL A 509 -9.76 -2.68 19.91
CA VAL A 509 -9.70 -1.45 20.70
C VAL A 509 -8.31 -1.32 21.33
N TYR A 510 -7.63 -0.24 20.96
CA TYR A 510 -6.35 0.16 21.46
C TYR A 510 -6.52 1.33 22.44
N ALA A 511 -5.71 1.33 23.48
CA ALA A 511 -5.64 2.43 24.45
C ALA A 511 -4.17 2.78 24.73
N THR A 512 -3.82 4.05 24.62
CA THR A 512 -2.52 4.55 25.04
C THR A 512 -2.63 5.05 26.49
N ASN A 513 -1.80 4.53 27.39
CA ASN A 513 -1.84 4.91 28.80
C ASN A 513 -0.51 5.46 29.29
N TYR A 514 -0.58 6.25 30.37
CA TYR A 514 0.62 6.66 31.09
C TYR A 514 1.03 5.62 32.14
N ASN A 515 2.33 5.47 32.30
CA ASN A 515 2.95 4.78 33.42
C ASN A 515 4.28 5.46 33.77
N VAL A 516 4.88 5.08 34.88
CA VAL A 516 6.17 5.63 35.32
C VAL A 516 7.21 4.52 35.30
N LEU A 517 8.25 4.69 34.50
CA LEU A 517 9.44 3.84 34.53
C LEU A 517 10.40 4.40 35.58
N ARG A 518 10.73 3.59 36.58
CA ARG A 518 11.69 3.95 37.64
C ARG A 518 12.98 3.18 37.46
N ILE A 519 14.09 3.89 37.50
CA ILE A 519 15.44 3.32 37.44
C ILE A 519 16.19 3.78 38.69
N MET A 520 16.47 2.83 39.58
CA MET A 520 17.16 3.09 40.84
C MET A 520 18.13 1.95 41.15
N SER A 521 19.33 2.30 41.60
CA SER A 521 20.33 1.34 42.10
C SER A 521 20.66 0.19 41.12
N GLY A 522 20.72 0.48 39.82
CA GLY A 522 21.06 -0.51 38.80
C GLY A 522 19.88 -1.34 38.27
N MET A 523 18.66 -1.13 38.77
CA MET A 523 17.45 -1.87 38.40
C MET A 523 16.41 -0.90 37.82
N GLY A 524 15.78 -1.31 36.72
CA GLY A 524 14.68 -0.59 36.09
C GLY A 524 13.40 -1.41 36.07
N GLY A 525 12.26 -0.78 36.33
CA GLY A 525 10.96 -1.44 36.28
C GLY A 525 9.80 -0.45 36.30
N LEU A 526 8.60 -0.95 36.01
CA LEU A 526 7.39 -0.14 36.07
C LEU A 526 7.01 0.15 37.52
N ALA A 527 6.68 1.42 37.82
CA ALA A 527 6.19 1.82 39.12
C ALA A 527 4.83 1.18 39.45
N TYR A 528 4.01 0.96 38.42
CA TYR A 528 2.72 0.31 38.53
C TYR A 528 2.70 -0.87 37.55
N SER A 529 2.74 -2.09 38.09
CA SER A 529 2.45 -3.30 37.32
C SER A 529 0.94 -3.53 37.28
N ASN A 530 0.45 -3.96 36.12
CA ASN A 530 -0.87 -4.56 35.98
C ASN A 530 -0.87 -6.00 36.49
#